data_AF-F1Z5S8-F1
#
_entry.id   AF-F1Z5S8-F1
#
_cell.length_a   1.000
_cell.length_b   1.000
_cell.length_c   1.000
_cell.angle_alpha   90.00
_cell.angle_beta   90.00
_cell.angle_gamma   90.00
#
_symmetry.space_group_name_H-M   'P 1'
#
loop_
_entity.id
_entity.type
_entity.pdbx_description
1 polymer ?
#
loop_
_entity_poly.entity_id
_entity_poly.type
_entity_poly.pdbx_seq_one_letter_code
_entity_poly.pdbx_strand_id
1 'polypeptide(L)'
;MREIVFDTETTGLDPRNGDRLVEIGCVELVNRIATGSVFHCYFNPDRDMPAEAEAVHGLSAAFLSDKPKFSERAAELLDFLGDAPLVAHNAGFDFGFLNSELTFCGMGEVSRDRMVDTVAIARRKHPGAKLSLDALCSRYGIDRSHRTKHGALLDAELLAQLYVELMGGRQIGLELAADTLTVAVSEDAPTRPQLARPFRPARPHSASVAELARHAEFMAGFADPLWSRE
;
A
#
# COMPACT_ATOMS: atom_id res chain seq x y z
N MET A 1 17.18 -6.07 -1.52
CA MET A 1 16.29 -6.99 -0.79
C MET A 1 15.31 -7.60 -1.79
N ARG A 2 15.16 -8.91 -1.77
CA ARG A 2 14.21 -9.66 -2.61
C ARG A 2 12.91 -9.84 -1.83
N GLU A 3 11.77 -9.60 -2.48
CA GLU A 3 10.43 -9.70 -1.93
C GLU A 3 9.54 -10.38 -2.99
N ILE A 4 8.59 -11.20 -2.57
CA ILE A 4 7.65 -11.85 -3.50
C ILE A 4 6.26 -11.29 -3.25
N VAL A 5 5.66 -10.73 -4.29
CA VAL A 5 4.26 -10.32 -4.25
C VAL A 5 3.44 -11.47 -4.80
N PHE A 6 2.38 -11.87 -4.12
CA PHE A 6 1.52 -12.93 -4.60
C PHE A 6 0.06 -12.68 -4.27
N ASP A 7 -0.78 -13.33 -5.04
CA ASP A 7 -2.24 -13.33 -4.91
C ASP A 7 -2.74 -14.76 -5.21
N THR A 8 -3.91 -15.11 -4.68
CA THR A 8 -4.49 -16.44 -4.81
C THR A 8 -5.97 -16.38 -5.16
N GLU A 9 -6.38 -17.21 -6.12
CA GLU A 9 -7.80 -17.48 -6.36
C GLU A 9 -8.17 -18.82 -5.76
N THR A 10 -9.37 -18.91 -5.20
CA THR A 10 -9.80 -20.08 -4.44
C THR A 10 -11.26 -20.42 -4.74
N THR A 11 -11.68 -21.64 -4.40
CA THR A 11 -13.08 -22.05 -4.57
C THR A 11 -14.05 -21.35 -3.61
N GLY A 12 -13.57 -20.57 -2.64
CA GLY A 12 -14.42 -19.99 -1.61
C GLY A 12 -13.68 -18.99 -0.72
N LEU A 13 -13.94 -19.02 0.59
CA LEU A 13 -13.40 -18.00 1.50
C LEU A 13 -12.69 -18.56 2.73
N ASP A 14 -12.85 -19.86 3.02
CA ASP A 14 -12.28 -20.45 4.22
C ASP A 14 -11.74 -21.86 3.95
N PRO A 15 -10.41 -22.08 4.02
CA PRO A 15 -9.83 -23.40 3.80
C PRO A 15 -10.32 -24.44 4.82
N ARG A 16 -10.76 -24.01 6.02
CA ARG A 16 -11.31 -24.91 7.06
C ARG A 16 -12.64 -25.52 6.67
N ASN A 17 -13.38 -24.89 5.75
CA ASN A 17 -14.63 -25.41 5.21
C ASN A 17 -14.40 -26.36 4.00
N GLY A 18 -13.13 -26.67 3.69
CA GLY A 18 -12.76 -27.49 2.55
C GLY A 18 -12.59 -26.71 1.25
N ASP A 19 -12.56 -25.37 1.30
CA ASP A 19 -12.18 -24.54 0.15
C ASP A 19 -10.72 -24.75 -0.21
N ARG A 20 -10.45 -24.70 -1.51
CA ARG A 20 -9.15 -25.08 -2.09
C ARG A 20 -8.60 -23.94 -2.94
N LEU A 21 -7.28 -23.86 -3.00
CA LEU A 21 -6.58 -22.92 -3.87
C LEU A 21 -6.63 -23.44 -5.32
N VAL A 22 -7.01 -22.57 -6.27
CA VAL A 22 -7.17 -22.94 -7.70
C VAL A 22 -6.24 -22.16 -8.62
N GLU A 23 -5.72 -21.02 -8.19
CA GLU A 23 -4.73 -20.26 -8.94
C GLU A 23 -3.78 -19.59 -7.95
N ILE A 24 -2.50 -19.54 -8.29
CA ILE A 24 -1.52 -18.70 -7.60
C ILE A 24 -0.71 -17.92 -8.62
N GLY A 25 -0.57 -16.63 -8.38
CA GLY A 25 0.29 -15.74 -9.14
C GLY A 25 1.32 -15.13 -8.20
N CYS A 26 2.60 -15.25 -8.55
CA CYS A 26 3.70 -14.66 -7.80
C CYS A 26 4.57 -13.84 -8.74
N VAL A 27 4.97 -12.65 -8.27
CA VAL A 27 5.86 -11.72 -8.97
C VAL A 27 7.05 -11.43 -8.08
N GLU A 28 8.24 -11.61 -8.62
CA GLU A 28 9.47 -11.28 -7.91
C GLU A 28 9.81 -9.80 -8.00
N LEU A 29 10.05 -9.20 -6.83
CA LEU A 29 10.61 -7.87 -6.69
C LEU A 29 12.02 -7.94 -6.13
N VAL A 30 12.95 -7.21 -6.75
CA VAL A 30 14.28 -6.95 -6.18
C VAL A 30 14.45 -5.44 -6.04
N ASN A 31 14.67 -4.99 -4.80
CA ASN A 31 14.74 -3.57 -4.46
C ASN A 31 13.51 -2.79 -4.95
N ARG A 32 12.32 -3.38 -4.80
CA ARG A 32 11.02 -2.80 -5.23
C ARG A 32 10.88 -2.61 -6.75
N ILE A 33 11.69 -3.32 -7.53
CA ILE A 33 11.61 -3.34 -8.99
C ILE A 33 11.26 -4.76 -9.41
N ALA A 34 10.24 -4.92 -10.25
CA ALA A 34 9.87 -6.21 -10.81
C ALA A 34 11.01 -6.75 -11.68
N THR A 35 11.46 -7.98 -11.41
CA THR A 35 12.53 -8.61 -12.18
C THR A 35 12.03 -9.22 -13.48
N GLY A 36 10.70 -9.40 -13.61
CA GLY A 36 10.07 -10.17 -14.67
C GLY A 36 10.01 -11.67 -14.38
N SER A 37 10.63 -12.14 -13.30
CA SER A 37 10.47 -13.51 -12.83
C SER A 37 9.10 -13.67 -12.17
N VAL A 38 8.29 -14.57 -12.72
CA VAL A 38 6.94 -14.87 -12.26
C VAL A 38 6.76 -16.35 -12.07
N PHE A 39 5.96 -16.72 -11.07
CA PHE A 39 5.43 -18.07 -10.91
C PHE A 39 3.92 -18.00 -11.04
N HIS A 40 3.36 -18.72 -12.00
CA HIS A 40 1.93 -18.72 -12.25
C HIS A 40 1.45 -20.14 -12.50
N CYS A 41 0.47 -20.58 -11.74
CA CYS A 41 -0.06 -21.93 -11.85
C CYS A 41 -1.56 -21.97 -11.55
N TYR A 42 -2.26 -22.84 -12.27
CA TYR A 42 -3.63 -23.24 -11.99
C TYR A 42 -3.63 -24.64 -11.42
N PHE A 43 -4.54 -24.91 -10.49
CA PHE A 43 -4.66 -26.19 -9.80
C PHE A 43 -6.05 -26.78 -9.91
N ASN A 44 -6.10 -28.11 -10.03
CA ASN A 44 -7.34 -28.84 -9.86
C ASN A 44 -7.64 -28.98 -8.35
N PRO A 45 -8.77 -28.44 -7.85
CA PRO A 45 -9.11 -28.49 -6.43
C PRO A 45 -9.69 -29.84 -5.98
N ASP A 46 -9.86 -30.83 -6.88
CA ASP A 46 -10.58 -32.10 -6.65
C ASP A 46 -12.01 -31.91 -6.12
N ARG A 47 -12.66 -30.78 -6.48
CA ARG A 47 -14.04 -30.46 -6.10
C ARG A 47 -14.73 -29.56 -7.13
N ASP A 48 -16.04 -29.42 -6.99
CA ASP A 48 -16.81 -28.46 -7.78
C ASP A 48 -16.46 -27.02 -7.45
N MET A 49 -16.60 -26.16 -8.47
CA MET A 49 -16.43 -24.71 -8.37
C MET A 49 -17.76 -24.03 -8.03
N PRO A 50 -17.89 -23.33 -6.90
CA PRO A 50 -19.07 -22.53 -6.60
C PRO A 50 -19.28 -21.40 -7.62
N ALA A 51 -20.53 -21.16 -8.00
CA ALA A 51 -20.88 -20.14 -9.00
C ALA A 51 -20.47 -18.71 -8.58
N GLU A 52 -20.44 -18.42 -7.28
CA GLU A 52 -20.00 -17.12 -6.75
C GLU A 52 -18.50 -16.89 -7.00
N ALA A 53 -17.66 -17.90 -6.78
CA ALA A 53 -16.23 -17.83 -7.03
C ALA A 53 -15.95 -17.74 -8.54
N GLU A 54 -16.61 -18.57 -9.36
CA GLU A 54 -16.52 -18.50 -10.82
C GLU A 54 -16.96 -17.13 -11.37
N ALA A 55 -17.94 -16.46 -10.76
CA ALA A 55 -18.34 -15.12 -11.17
C ALA A 55 -17.25 -14.06 -10.93
N VAL A 56 -16.39 -14.24 -9.93
CA VAL A 56 -15.31 -13.31 -9.56
C VAL A 56 -14.08 -13.48 -10.46
N HIS A 57 -13.52 -14.69 -10.50
CA HIS A 57 -12.27 -14.98 -11.23
C HIS A 57 -12.49 -15.64 -12.60
N GLY A 58 -13.68 -16.17 -12.87
CA GLY A 58 -14.02 -16.75 -14.19
C GLY A 58 -13.43 -18.13 -14.47
N LEU A 59 -12.96 -18.84 -13.45
CA LEU A 59 -12.36 -20.17 -13.59
C LEU A 59 -13.44 -21.23 -13.37
N SER A 60 -13.82 -21.94 -14.42
CA SER A 60 -14.83 -22.99 -14.35
C SER A 60 -14.22 -24.32 -13.89
N ALA A 61 -15.04 -25.19 -13.30
CA ALA A 61 -14.62 -26.53 -12.93
C ALA A 61 -14.06 -27.32 -14.14
N ALA A 62 -14.64 -27.11 -15.33
CA ALA A 62 -14.16 -27.72 -16.58
C ALA A 62 -12.74 -27.26 -16.92
N PHE A 63 -12.44 -25.95 -16.79
CA PHE A 63 -11.09 -25.41 -17.04
C PHE A 63 -10.06 -25.91 -16.04
N LEU A 64 -10.45 -26.15 -14.79
CA LEU A 64 -9.53 -26.62 -13.75
C LEU A 64 -9.36 -28.15 -13.75
N SER A 65 -10.26 -28.90 -14.40
CA SER A 65 -10.26 -30.37 -14.36
C SER A 65 -9.00 -31.04 -14.92
N ASP A 66 -8.32 -30.42 -15.89
CA ASP A 66 -7.11 -30.92 -16.53
C ASP A 66 -5.80 -30.33 -15.95
N LYS A 67 -5.92 -29.48 -14.93
CA LYS A 67 -4.77 -28.83 -14.28
C LYS A 67 -4.11 -29.76 -13.26
N PRO A 68 -2.80 -29.58 -12.99
CA PRO A 68 -2.12 -30.37 -11.97
C PRO A 68 -2.73 -30.15 -10.59
N LYS A 69 -2.55 -31.10 -9.69
CA LYS A 69 -2.85 -30.92 -8.27
C LYS A 69 -1.80 -30.02 -7.63
N PHE A 70 -2.17 -29.36 -6.54
CA PHE A 70 -1.24 -28.50 -5.78
C PHE A 70 0.04 -29.26 -5.38
N SER A 71 -0.08 -30.51 -4.96
CA SER A 71 1.05 -31.37 -4.56
C SER A 71 2.10 -31.58 -5.66
N GLU A 72 1.73 -31.47 -6.93
CA GLU A 72 2.64 -31.68 -8.06
C GLU A 72 3.56 -30.48 -8.32
N ARG A 73 3.16 -29.27 -7.89
CA ARG A 73 3.95 -28.04 -8.09
C ARG A 73 4.34 -27.33 -6.78
N ALA A 74 3.91 -27.85 -5.63
CA ALA A 74 4.18 -27.25 -4.33
C ALA A 74 5.69 -27.08 -4.06
N ALA A 75 6.52 -28.04 -4.46
CA ALA A 75 7.98 -27.94 -4.32
C ALA A 75 8.57 -26.78 -5.15
N GLU A 76 8.14 -26.64 -6.40
CA GLU A 76 8.59 -25.56 -7.28
C GLU A 76 8.11 -24.19 -6.79
N LEU A 77 6.89 -24.11 -6.24
CA LEU A 77 6.39 -22.91 -5.59
C LEU A 77 7.28 -22.55 -4.40
N LEU A 78 7.57 -23.49 -3.50
CA LEU A 78 8.43 -23.23 -2.34
C LEU A 78 9.84 -22.80 -2.74
N ASP A 79 10.42 -23.41 -3.78
CA ASP A 79 11.71 -23.01 -4.34
C ASP A 79 11.67 -21.57 -4.89
N PHE A 80 10.58 -21.20 -5.58
CA PHE A 80 10.38 -19.83 -6.05
C PHE A 80 10.24 -18.84 -4.89
N LEU A 81 9.46 -19.16 -3.86
CA LEU A 81 9.28 -18.31 -2.69
C LEU A 81 10.59 -18.14 -1.91
N GLY A 82 11.40 -19.20 -1.81
CA GLY A 82 12.64 -19.24 -1.03
C GLY A 82 12.40 -18.74 0.40
N ASP A 83 13.32 -17.91 0.92
CA ASP A 83 13.21 -17.26 2.23
C ASP A 83 12.74 -15.79 2.18
N ALA A 84 12.27 -15.32 1.02
CA ALA A 84 11.91 -13.92 0.84
C ALA A 84 10.64 -13.54 1.63
N PRO A 85 10.49 -12.26 2.08
CA PRO A 85 9.22 -11.74 2.55
C PRO A 85 8.14 -11.90 1.48
N LEU A 86 6.93 -12.23 1.91
CA LEU A 86 5.78 -12.45 1.03
C LEU A 86 4.74 -11.35 1.25
N VAL A 87 4.44 -10.64 0.18
CA VAL A 87 3.56 -9.49 0.15
C VAL A 87 2.24 -9.92 -0.49
N ALA A 88 1.13 -9.74 0.23
CA ALA A 88 -0.21 -10.03 -0.28
C ALA A 88 -1.21 -8.95 0.16
N HIS A 89 -2.37 -8.90 -0.49
CA HIS A 89 -3.44 -7.96 -0.14
C HIS A 89 -4.48 -8.67 0.73
N ASN A 90 -4.54 -8.32 2.02
CA ASN A 90 -5.23 -9.13 3.03
C ASN A 90 -4.50 -10.46 3.28
N ALA A 91 -3.17 -10.39 3.47
CA ALA A 91 -2.27 -11.54 3.47
C ALA A 91 -2.65 -12.72 4.38
N GLY A 92 -3.42 -12.48 5.45
CA GLY A 92 -3.92 -13.56 6.31
C GLY A 92 -4.82 -14.56 5.57
N PHE A 93 -5.52 -14.12 4.53
CA PHE A 93 -6.32 -14.98 3.65
C PHE A 93 -5.43 -15.90 2.81
N ASP A 94 -4.53 -15.33 2.01
CA ASP A 94 -3.66 -16.06 1.10
C ASP A 94 -2.72 -17.02 1.85
N PHE A 95 -2.14 -16.56 2.97
CA PHE A 95 -1.33 -17.44 3.83
C PHE A 95 -2.16 -18.59 4.43
N GLY A 96 -3.44 -18.34 4.73
CA GLY A 96 -4.35 -19.37 5.23
C GLY A 96 -4.53 -20.50 4.21
N PHE A 97 -4.80 -20.15 2.96
CA PHE A 97 -4.91 -21.13 1.87
C PHE A 97 -3.57 -21.81 1.55
N LEU A 98 -2.50 -21.04 1.42
CA LEU A 98 -1.16 -21.57 1.13
C LEU A 98 -0.71 -22.59 2.18
N ASN A 99 -0.77 -22.23 3.47
CA ASN A 99 -0.35 -23.15 4.54
C ASN A 99 -1.31 -24.35 4.69
N SER A 100 -2.60 -24.18 4.42
CA SER A 100 -3.53 -25.30 4.42
C SER A 100 -3.19 -26.31 3.32
N GLU A 101 -2.93 -25.86 2.09
CA GLU A 101 -2.54 -26.73 0.98
C GLU A 101 -1.19 -27.41 1.20
N LEU A 102 -0.20 -26.67 1.74
CA LEU A 102 1.09 -27.24 2.13
C LEU A 102 0.93 -28.33 3.20
N THR A 103 0.08 -28.09 4.20
CA THR A 103 -0.22 -29.08 5.25
C THR A 103 -0.88 -30.33 4.65
N PHE A 104 -1.84 -30.17 3.72
CA PHE A 104 -2.44 -31.29 3.00
C PHE A 104 -1.43 -32.10 2.20
N CYS A 105 -0.37 -31.46 1.70
CA CYS A 105 0.72 -32.12 0.99
C CYS A 105 1.79 -32.73 1.91
N GLY A 106 1.63 -32.62 3.24
CA GLY A 106 2.63 -33.07 4.22
C GLY A 106 3.91 -32.22 4.22
N MET A 107 3.86 -30.98 3.71
CA MET A 107 4.96 -30.03 3.67
C MET A 107 4.92 -29.09 4.88
N GLY A 108 6.06 -28.50 5.21
CA GLY A 108 6.15 -27.49 6.27
C GLY A 108 5.44 -26.19 5.89
N GLU A 109 4.83 -25.55 6.87
CA GLU A 109 4.18 -24.25 6.68
C GLU A 109 5.18 -23.13 6.37
N VAL A 110 4.73 -22.15 5.58
CA VAL A 110 5.46 -20.89 5.43
C VAL A 110 5.28 -20.06 6.70
N SER A 111 6.39 -19.61 7.29
CA SER A 111 6.37 -18.79 8.49
C SER A 111 5.62 -17.47 8.26
N ARG A 112 4.72 -17.15 9.18
CA ARG A 112 3.98 -15.89 9.21
C ARG A 112 4.87 -14.68 9.51
N ASP A 113 6.10 -14.88 9.98
CA ASP A 113 7.06 -13.79 10.18
C ASP A 113 7.48 -13.14 8.85
N ARG A 114 7.31 -13.86 7.74
CA ARG A 114 7.57 -13.36 6.38
C ARG A 114 6.39 -12.56 5.80
N MET A 115 5.25 -12.52 6.48
CA MET A 115 4.01 -11.95 5.97
C MET A 115 4.04 -10.42 5.97
N VAL A 116 3.79 -9.83 4.81
CA VAL A 116 3.62 -8.39 4.63
C VAL A 116 2.21 -8.13 4.10
N ASP A 117 1.33 -7.65 4.98
CA ASP A 117 -0.03 -7.29 4.60
C ASP A 117 -0.13 -5.84 4.10
N THR A 118 -0.43 -5.69 2.80
CA THR A 118 -0.59 -4.37 2.19
C THR A 118 -1.85 -3.64 2.67
N VAL A 119 -2.88 -4.34 3.17
CA VAL A 119 -4.06 -3.69 3.77
C VAL A 119 -3.67 -3.01 5.08
N ALA A 120 -2.87 -3.65 5.93
CA ALA A 120 -2.35 -3.04 7.14
C ALA A 120 -1.48 -1.82 6.85
N ILE A 121 -0.66 -1.85 5.78
CA ILE A 121 0.12 -0.70 5.32
C ILE A 121 -0.81 0.43 4.83
N ALA A 122 -1.77 0.09 3.97
CA ALA A 122 -2.71 1.04 3.39
C ALA A 122 -3.61 1.68 4.45
N ARG A 123 -4.03 0.94 5.48
CA ARG A 123 -4.84 1.45 6.60
C ARG A 123 -4.12 2.54 7.40
N ARG A 124 -2.81 2.39 7.61
CA ARG A 124 -1.99 3.41 8.27
C ARG A 124 -1.82 4.66 7.41
N LYS A 125 -1.63 4.49 6.10
CA LYS A 125 -1.45 5.60 5.15
C LYS A 125 -2.74 6.35 4.83
N HIS A 126 -3.87 5.63 4.74
CA HIS A 126 -5.17 6.17 4.36
C HIS A 126 -6.26 5.77 5.36
N PRO A 127 -6.23 6.31 6.61
CA PRO A 127 -7.25 5.99 7.61
C PRO A 127 -8.67 6.35 7.12
N GLY A 128 -9.62 5.43 7.27
CA GLY A 128 -11.02 5.63 6.90
C GLY A 128 -11.34 5.55 5.39
N ALA A 129 -10.35 5.31 4.54
CA ALA A 129 -10.58 5.09 3.11
C ALA A 129 -11.03 3.65 2.81
N LYS A 130 -11.61 3.44 1.63
CA LYS A 130 -11.76 2.09 1.06
C LYS A 130 -10.38 1.52 0.74
N LEU A 131 -10.09 0.33 1.24
CA LEU A 131 -8.78 -0.31 1.14
C LEU A 131 -8.76 -1.54 0.23
N SER A 132 -9.79 -1.75 -0.60
CA SER A 132 -9.72 -2.81 -1.61
C SER A 132 -8.62 -2.51 -2.63
N LEU A 133 -8.04 -3.55 -3.21
CA LEU A 133 -7.04 -3.44 -4.28
C LEU A 133 -7.54 -2.48 -5.38
N ASP A 134 -8.82 -2.59 -5.73
CA ASP A 134 -9.43 -1.71 -6.73
C ASP A 134 -9.49 -0.24 -6.30
N ALA A 135 -9.91 0.03 -5.07
CA ALA A 135 -9.96 1.40 -4.57
C ALA A 135 -8.56 2.03 -4.50
N LEU A 136 -7.56 1.24 -4.10
CA LEU A 136 -6.19 1.70 -3.97
C LEU A 136 -5.53 1.94 -5.33
N CYS A 137 -5.66 1.01 -6.28
CA CYS A 137 -5.12 1.21 -7.63
C CYS A 137 -5.73 2.45 -8.32
N SER A 138 -7.03 2.71 -8.15
CA SER A 138 -7.65 3.96 -8.63
C SER A 138 -7.06 5.20 -7.96
N ARG A 139 -6.77 5.13 -6.66
CA ARG A 139 -6.21 6.26 -5.89
C ARG A 139 -4.79 6.61 -6.34
N TYR A 140 -3.98 5.60 -6.64
CA TYR A 140 -2.59 5.79 -7.07
C TYR A 140 -2.44 5.93 -8.60
N GLY A 141 -3.55 5.92 -9.36
CA GLY A 141 -3.51 6.08 -10.80
C GLY A 141 -2.90 4.88 -11.54
N ILE A 142 -2.99 3.68 -10.95
CA ILE A 142 -2.53 2.43 -11.57
C ILE A 142 -3.60 1.98 -12.56
N ASP A 143 -3.18 1.78 -13.82
CA ASP A 143 -4.10 1.33 -14.87
C ASP A 143 -4.52 -0.12 -14.65
N ARG A 144 -5.82 -0.34 -14.77
CA ARG A 144 -6.48 -1.65 -14.67
C ARG A 144 -7.27 -2.00 -15.92
N SER A 145 -7.12 -1.25 -17.01
CA SER A 145 -7.85 -1.45 -18.26
C SER A 145 -7.70 -2.87 -18.82
N HIS A 146 -6.55 -3.51 -18.56
CA HIS A 146 -6.25 -4.89 -18.93
C HIS A 146 -6.92 -5.95 -18.03
N ARG A 147 -7.56 -5.54 -16.92
CA ARG A 147 -8.24 -6.42 -15.95
C ARG A 147 -9.72 -6.52 -16.25
N THR A 148 -10.11 -7.56 -16.99
CA THR A 148 -11.52 -7.86 -17.28
C THR A 148 -12.17 -8.74 -16.22
N LYS A 149 -11.43 -9.64 -15.59
CA LYS A 149 -11.80 -10.45 -14.41
C LYS A 149 -10.64 -10.49 -13.42
N HIS A 150 -10.91 -10.96 -12.20
CA HIS A 150 -9.85 -11.29 -11.24
C HIS A 150 -9.01 -12.46 -11.78
N GLY A 151 -7.71 -12.39 -11.56
CA GLY A 151 -6.79 -13.46 -11.92
C GLY A 151 -5.50 -13.26 -11.15
N ALA A 152 -5.04 -14.32 -10.48
CA ALA A 152 -4.02 -14.21 -9.45
C ALA A 152 -2.72 -13.53 -9.95
N LEU A 153 -2.27 -13.82 -11.18
CA LEU A 153 -1.06 -13.20 -11.71
C LEU A 153 -1.25 -11.70 -11.96
N LEU A 154 -2.37 -11.31 -12.57
CA LEU A 154 -2.65 -9.91 -12.86
C LEU A 154 -2.84 -9.10 -11.59
N ASP A 155 -3.51 -9.68 -10.59
CA ASP A 155 -3.71 -9.07 -9.28
C ASP A 155 -2.38 -8.94 -8.52
N ALA A 156 -1.49 -9.94 -8.60
CA ALA A 156 -0.13 -9.85 -8.06
C ALA A 156 0.71 -8.76 -8.76
N GLU A 157 0.58 -8.59 -10.08
CA GLU A 157 1.27 -7.52 -10.83
C GLU A 157 0.77 -6.12 -10.45
N LEU A 158 -0.55 -5.96 -10.33
CA LEU A 158 -1.16 -4.70 -9.86
C LEU A 158 -0.79 -4.41 -8.41
N LEU A 159 -0.82 -5.44 -7.56
CA LEU A 159 -0.40 -5.35 -6.17
C LEU A 159 1.08 -4.98 -6.07
N ALA A 160 1.94 -5.50 -6.95
CA ALA A 160 3.34 -5.15 -6.96
C ALA A 160 3.55 -3.66 -7.24
N GLN A 161 2.85 -3.11 -8.24
CA GLN A 161 2.87 -1.67 -8.53
C GLN A 161 2.35 -0.86 -7.34
N LEU A 162 1.21 -1.28 -6.78
CA LEU A 162 0.61 -0.62 -5.62
C LEU A 162 1.53 -0.66 -4.39
N TYR A 163 2.20 -1.77 -4.17
CA TYR A 163 3.11 -1.96 -3.04
C TYR A 163 4.28 -0.98 -3.11
N VAL A 164 4.85 -0.76 -4.30
CA VAL A 164 5.90 0.25 -4.50
C VAL A 164 5.40 1.65 -4.13
N GLU A 165 4.21 2.03 -4.57
CA GLU A 165 3.60 3.32 -4.22
C GLU A 165 3.30 3.43 -2.71
N LEU A 166 2.80 2.34 -2.10
CA LEU A 166 2.59 2.24 -0.67
C LEU A 166 3.88 2.30 0.14
N MET A 167 5.04 1.99 -0.44
CA MET A 167 6.34 2.12 0.22
C MET A 167 7.04 3.46 -0.03
N GLY A 168 6.37 4.41 -0.68
CA GLY A 168 6.89 5.76 -0.95
C GLY A 168 7.40 5.97 -2.38
N GLY A 169 7.05 5.07 -3.31
CA GLY A 169 7.40 5.18 -4.73
C GLY A 169 8.83 4.71 -5.04
N ARG A 170 9.22 4.88 -6.31
CA ARG A 170 10.55 4.49 -6.83
C ARG A 170 11.69 5.41 -6.39
N GLN A 171 11.39 6.55 -5.78
CA GLN A 171 12.37 7.52 -5.33
C GLN A 171 12.50 7.48 -3.81
N ILE A 172 13.40 6.60 -3.36
CA ILE A 172 13.80 6.53 -1.95
C ILE A 172 14.72 7.74 -1.70
N GLY A 173 14.28 8.69 -0.87
CA GLY A 173 15.18 9.69 -0.29
C GLY A 173 15.11 11.10 -0.87
N LEU A 174 13.94 11.74 -0.80
CA LEU A 174 13.89 13.16 -0.47
C LEU A 174 13.31 13.29 0.95
N GLU A 175 14.06 12.83 1.94
CA GLU A 175 13.74 13.06 3.34
C GLU A 175 13.98 14.54 3.65
N LEU A 176 12.89 15.32 3.76
CA LEU A 176 12.93 16.50 4.61
C LEU A 176 13.12 15.97 6.03
N ALA A 177 14.23 16.33 6.70
CA ALA A 177 14.47 15.93 8.08
C ALA A 177 13.35 16.51 8.97
N ALA A 178 12.29 15.74 9.15
CA ALA A 178 11.27 16.01 10.14
C ALA A 178 11.72 15.26 11.39
N ASP A 179 12.33 16.01 12.32
CA ASP A 179 12.62 15.52 13.66
C ASP A 179 11.31 15.00 14.26
N THR A 180 11.16 13.68 14.29
CA THR A 180 10.04 13.02 14.95
C THR A 180 10.27 13.14 16.44
N LEU A 181 9.79 14.25 17.01
CA LEU A 181 9.66 14.41 18.45
C LEU A 181 8.71 13.33 18.97
N THR A 182 9.28 12.26 19.52
CA THR A 182 8.56 11.28 20.32
C THR A 182 8.03 11.99 21.57
N VAL A 183 6.77 12.40 21.53
CA VAL A 183 6.07 12.88 22.73
C VAL A 183 5.70 11.65 23.54
N ALA A 184 6.51 11.35 24.56
CA ALA A 184 6.09 10.45 25.62
C ALA A 184 4.89 11.10 26.32
N VAL A 185 3.71 10.50 26.17
CA VAL A 185 2.49 10.94 26.85
C VAL A 185 2.58 10.47 28.30
N SER A 186 3.03 11.35 29.20
CA SER A 186 2.81 11.22 30.64
C SER A 186 1.39 11.72 30.98
N GLU A 187 0.66 10.94 31.77
CA GLU A 187 -0.77 11.11 32.13
C GLU A 187 -1.12 12.32 33.02
N ASP A 188 -0.35 13.42 33.02
CA ASP A 188 -0.66 14.61 33.82
C ASP A 188 -0.94 15.84 32.96
N ALA A 189 -2.23 16.20 32.90
CA ALA A 189 -2.85 17.48 32.52
C ALA A 189 -2.45 18.16 31.19
N PRO A 190 -3.39 18.82 30.46
CA PRO A 190 -3.09 19.45 29.19
C PRO A 190 -2.35 20.78 29.43
N THR A 191 -1.06 20.71 29.70
CA THR A 191 -0.20 21.88 29.69
C THR A 191 0.15 22.15 28.24
N ARG A 192 -0.51 23.15 27.63
CA ARG A 192 -0.13 23.66 26.30
C ARG A 192 1.39 23.89 26.30
N PRO A 193 2.16 23.31 25.34
CA PRO A 193 3.58 23.56 25.28
C PRO A 193 3.79 25.05 25.02
N GLN A 194 4.29 25.75 26.04
CA GLN A 194 4.60 27.16 25.96
C GLN A 194 5.89 27.25 25.15
N LEU A 195 5.76 27.37 23.82
CA LEU A 195 6.90 27.61 22.94
C LEU A 195 7.60 28.86 23.45
N ALA A 196 8.80 28.70 24.01
CA ALA A 196 9.68 29.78 24.38
C ALA A 196 10.13 30.50 23.10
N ARG A 197 9.28 31.38 22.58
CA ARG A 197 9.64 32.27 21.48
C ARG A 197 10.62 33.29 22.05
N PRO A 198 11.92 33.27 21.68
CA PRO A 198 12.82 34.32 22.13
C PRO A 198 12.27 35.65 21.64
N PHE A 199 11.94 36.54 22.58
CA PHE A 199 11.51 37.90 22.25
C PHE A 199 12.67 38.58 21.52
N ARG A 200 12.51 38.78 20.21
CA ARG A 200 13.45 39.57 19.43
C ARG A 200 12.96 41.02 19.51
N PRO A 201 13.77 41.97 20.01
CA PRO A 201 13.38 43.36 20.01
C PRO A 201 13.06 43.80 18.58
N ALA A 202 11.99 44.58 18.43
CA ALA A 202 11.62 45.12 17.12
C ALA A 202 12.80 45.89 16.55
N ARG A 203 13.15 45.65 15.27
CA ARG A 203 14.15 46.47 14.60
C ARG A 203 13.60 47.90 14.54
N PRO A 204 14.37 48.92 14.96
CA PRO A 204 13.95 50.29 14.77
C PRO A 204 13.83 50.56 13.28
N HIS A 205 12.60 50.73 12.81
CA HIS A 205 12.28 51.18 11.47
C HIS A 205 11.43 52.42 11.64
N SER A 206 12.01 53.58 11.38
CA SER A 206 11.28 54.83 11.26
C SER A 206 11.64 55.43 9.91
N ALA A 207 10.64 55.99 9.22
CA ALA A 207 10.90 56.74 8.00
C ALA A 207 11.88 57.89 8.30
N SER A 208 12.82 58.11 7.40
CA SER A 208 13.71 59.26 7.44
C SER A 208 12.93 60.56 7.24
N VAL A 209 13.52 61.68 7.65
CA VAL A 209 12.93 63.02 7.44
C VAL A 209 12.64 63.27 5.95
N ALA A 210 13.50 62.78 5.06
CA ALA A 210 13.32 62.89 3.61
C ALA A 210 12.12 62.08 3.10
N GLU A 211 11.93 60.86 3.61
CA GLU A 211 10.79 60.01 3.23
C GLU A 211 9.46 60.59 3.74
N LEU A 212 9.44 61.16 4.94
CA LEU A 212 8.26 61.84 5.49
C LEU A 212 7.90 63.09 4.67
N ALA A 213 8.88 63.89 4.26
CA ALA A 213 8.64 65.06 3.41
C ALA A 213 8.07 64.66 2.04
N ARG A 214 8.66 63.63 1.40
CA ARG A 214 8.15 63.08 0.14
C ARG A 214 6.73 62.51 0.27
N HIS A 215 6.44 61.85 1.38
CA HIS A 215 5.10 61.36 1.68
C HIS A 215 4.11 62.51 1.82
N ALA A 216 4.46 63.58 2.54
CA ALA A 216 3.62 64.76 2.68
C ALA A 216 3.30 65.43 1.33
N GLU A 217 4.31 65.59 0.46
CA GLU A 217 4.11 66.08 -0.91
C GLU A 217 3.20 65.16 -1.73
N PHE A 218 3.37 63.85 -1.62
CA PHE A 218 2.53 62.87 -2.29
C PHE A 218 1.06 62.96 -1.83
N MET A 219 0.82 63.09 -0.51
CA MET A 219 -0.53 63.20 0.05
C MET A 219 -1.22 64.50 -0.37
N ALA A 220 -0.49 65.60 -0.59
CA ALA A 220 -1.05 66.87 -1.07
C ALA A 220 -1.64 66.79 -2.49
N GLY A 221 -1.33 65.73 -3.25
CA GLY A 221 -1.95 65.45 -4.56
C GLY A 221 -3.37 64.88 -4.48
N PHE A 222 -3.87 64.54 -3.30
CA PHE A 222 -5.21 63.98 -3.10
C PHE A 222 -6.16 65.00 -2.47
N ALA A 223 -7.41 65.03 -2.93
CA ALA A 223 -8.40 66.02 -2.49
C ALA A 223 -8.90 65.82 -1.03
N ASP A 224 -8.88 64.60 -0.51
CA ASP A 224 -9.33 64.28 0.85
C ASP A 224 -8.68 62.97 1.35
N PRO A 225 -7.38 62.99 1.68
CA PRO A 225 -6.71 61.79 2.12
C PRO A 225 -7.02 61.46 3.58
N LEU A 226 -7.39 60.21 3.85
CA LEU A 226 -7.60 59.70 5.21
C LEU A 226 -6.39 59.88 6.14
N TRP A 227 -5.18 59.93 5.57
CA TRP A 227 -3.92 60.09 6.30
C TRP A 227 -3.73 61.49 6.91
N SER A 228 -4.46 62.49 6.43
CA SER A 228 -4.37 63.88 6.91
C SER A 228 -5.58 64.32 7.74
N ARG A 229 -6.47 63.38 8.10
CA ARG A 229 -7.58 63.63 9.01
C ARG A 229 -7.10 63.43 10.44
N GLU A 230 -7.25 64.44 11.29
CA GLU A 230 -6.99 64.34 12.74
C GLU A 230 -7.97 63.40 13.44
#